data_AF-A0A6I3KZC1-F1
#
_entry.id   AF-A0A6I3KZC1-F1
#
_cell.length_a   1.000
_cell.length_b   1.000
_cell.length_c   1.000
_cell.angle_alpha   90.00
_cell.angle_beta   90.00
_cell.angle_gamma   90.00
#
_symmetry.space_group_name_H-M   'P 1'
#
loop_
_entity.id
_entity.type
_entity.pdbx_description
1 polymer ?
#
loop_
_entity_poly.entity_id
_entity_poly.type
_entity_poly.pdbx_seq_one_letter_code
_entity_poly.pdbx_strand_id
1 'polypeptide(L)'
;MAARGDPRLSAQSTRRPCKLDFKGGLRAMAQRPASTVTNERSGSTEEMETVRFSLDGIAYQIELSSDEACQLREVFSHWAKRASRVRLETPPRGPQLRGASRAQQIRGWAKVNGYSIPSRGRIPDWLVMAYENSMQSSSE
;
A
#
# COMPACT_ATOMS: atom_id res chain seq x y z
N MET A 1 23.33 52.02 34.23
CA MET A 1 22.80 50.76 34.80
C MET A 1 21.48 50.47 34.09
N ALA A 2 21.39 49.28 33.46
CA ALA A 2 20.21 48.45 33.12
C ALA A 2 18.84 49.11 32.78
N ALA A 3 18.06 48.69 31.80
CA ALA A 3 18.13 47.60 30.83
C ALA A 3 17.16 47.90 29.68
N ARG A 4 17.57 47.58 28.45
CA ARG A 4 16.65 47.38 27.32
C ARG A 4 16.12 45.95 27.40
N GLY A 5 14.82 45.77 27.24
CA GLY A 5 14.20 44.45 27.10
C GLY A 5 12.96 44.58 26.23
N ASP A 6 13.15 44.48 24.92
CA ASP A 6 12.09 44.48 23.92
C ASP A 6 11.16 43.26 24.09
N PRO A 7 9.82 43.43 24.03
CA PRO A 7 8.89 42.32 24.02
C PRO A 7 8.72 41.84 22.57
N ARG A 8 9.37 40.73 22.21
CA ARG A 8 9.16 40.11 20.89
C ARG A 8 8.73 38.65 21.01
N LEU A 9 7.42 38.50 20.78
CA LEU A 9 6.83 37.54 19.84
C LEU A 9 6.80 36.07 20.28
N SER A 10 5.70 35.69 20.94
CA SER A 10 5.09 34.38 20.75
C SER A 10 4.62 34.26 19.30
N ALA A 11 5.47 33.71 18.43
CA ALA A 11 5.06 33.29 17.10
C ALA A 11 4.33 31.95 17.21
N GLN A 12 3.00 32.00 17.31
CA GLN A 12 2.15 30.85 17.07
C GLN A 12 2.35 30.45 15.60
N SER A 13 3.09 29.37 15.38
CA SER A 13 3.26 28.75 14.07
C SER A 13 1.92 28.18 13.62
N THR A 14 1.13 28.99 12.93
CA THR A 14 -0.06 28.52 12.21
C THR A 14 0.44 27.66 11.06
N ARG A 15 0.53 26.34 11.28
CA ARG A 15 0.88 25.35 10.26
C ARG A 15 -0.06 25.51 9.08
N ARG A 16 0.45 26.01 7.96
CA ARG A 16 -0.24 25.96 6.68
C ARG A 16 -0.03 24.55 6.12
N PRO A 17 -1.08 23.74 5.89
CA PRO A 17 -0.88 22.49 5.19
C PRO A 17 -0.29 22.81 3.81
N CYS A 18 0.77 22.09 3.43
CA CYS A 18 1.47 22.24 2.14
C CYS A 18 0.47 22.03 0.99
N LYS A 19 -0.22 23.09 0.58
CA LYS A 19 -1.09 23.09 -0.59
C LYS A 19 -0.19 23.31 -1.80
N LEU A 20 0.36 22.21 -2.31
CA LEU A 20 1.04 22.22 -3.60
C LEU A 20 -0.04 22.40 -4.68
N ASP A 21 -0.18 23.61 -5.21
CA ASP A 21 -1.13 23.91 -6.29
C ASP A 21 -0.68 23.25 -7.61
N PHE A 22 -1.07 21.99 -7.78
CA PHE A 22 -0.86 21.26 -9.03
C PHE A 22 -1.99 21.61 -10.02
N LYS A 23 -1.76 22.62 -10.88
CA LYS A 23 -2.65 22.91 -12.04
C LYS A 23 -2.50 21.81 -13.09
N GLY A 24 -3.18 20.68 -12.87
CA GLY A 24 -3.34 19.61 -13.84
C GLY A 24 -4.56 18.80 -13.47
N GLY A 25 -5.62 18.90 -14.27
CA GLY A 25 -6.91 18.25 -14.01
C GLY A 25 -6.75 16.73 -13.83
N LEU A 26 -7.05 16.25 -12.62
CA LEU A 26 -7.09 14.83 -12.30
C LEU A 26 -8.54 14.38 -12.14
N ARG A 27 -8.94 13.43 -12.99
CA ARG A 27 -10.14 12.59 -12.79
C ARG A 27 -10.02 11.88 -11.44
N ALA A 28 -11.12 11.90 -10.68
CA ALA A 28 -11.21 11.30 -9.36
C ALA A 28 -10.80 9.82 -9.35
N MET A 29 -9.95 9.45 -8.39
CA MET A 29 -9.61 8.07 -8.04
C MET A 29 -10.09 7.81 -6.62
N ALA A 30 -10.73 6.65 -6.40
CA ALA A 30 -11.29 6.25 -5.12
C ALA A 30 -10.20 6.20 -4.03
N GLN A 31 -10.40 6.96 -2.95
CA GLN A 31 -9.51 6.98 -1.80
C GLN A 31 -9.82 5.76 -0.91
N ARG A 32 -8.83 4.89 -0.69
CA ARG A 32 -8.89 3.90 0.39
C ARG A 32 -8.68 4.63 1.72
N PRO A 33 -9.46 4.32 2.78
CA PRO A 33 -9.27 4.96 4.07
C PRO A 33 -7.86 4.65 4.59
N ALA A 34 -7.13 5.69 4.98
CA ALA A 34 -5.83 5.56 5.62
C ALA A 34 -6.02 4.82 6.94
N SER A 35 -5.39 3.65 7.07
CA SER A 35 -5.32 2.93 8.34
C SER A 35 -4.29 3.60 9.23
N THR A 36 -4.74 4.25 10.30
CA THR A 36 -3.86 4.84 11.32
C THR A 36 -3.13 3.74 12.06
N VAL A 37 -1.80 3.71 11.94
CA VAL A 37 -0.90 2.87 12.74
C VAL A 37 -0.19 3.79 13.73
N THR A 38 -0.45 3.60 15.02
CA THR A 38 0.21 4.33 16.10
C THR A 38 1.46 3.55 16.50
N ASN A 39 2.65 4.14 16.41
CA ASN A 39 3.90 3.54 16.86
C ASN A 39 4.34 4.23 18.16
N GLU A 40 4.52 3.45 19.22
CA GLU A 40 4.89 3.89 20.58
C GLU A 40 6.25 4.60 20.72
N ARG A 41 7.02 4.77 19.64
CA ARG A 41 8.40 5.25 19.70
C ARG A 41 8.60 6.77 19.70
N SER A 42 7.64 7.58 19.26
CA SER A 42 7.89 9.02 19.04
C SER A 42 7.26 9.98 20.03
N GLY A 43 6.35 9.54 20.92
CA GLY A 43 5.70 10.43 21.91
C GLY A 43 5.04 11.68 21.32
N SER A 44 4.83 11.72 20.00
CA SER A 44 4.37 12.88 19.24
C SER A 44 3.05 12.51 18.57
N THR A 45 1.96 13.23 18.90
CA THR A 45 0.63 13.06 18.30
C THR A 45 0.56 13.69 16.89
N GLU A 46 1.61 13.51 16.10
CA GLU A 46 1.68 14.03 14.74
C GLU A 46 1.28 12.93 13.77
N GLU A 47 0.39 13.27 12.83
CA GLU A 47 0.00 12.36 11.76
C GLU A 47 1.23 12.02 10.91
N MET A 48 1.62 10.75 10.96
CA MET A 48 2.74 10.23 10.18
C MET A 48 2.22 9.74 8.83
N GLU A 49 2.90 10.14 7.75
CA GLU A 49 2.64 9.68 6.40
C GLU A 49 3.73 8.69 5.97
N THR A 50 3.31 7.56 5.40
CA THR A 50 4.23 6.63 4.73
C THR A 50 4.55 7.13 3.32
N VAL A 51 5.78 7.60 3.10
CA VAL A 51 6.26 8.00 1.77
C VAL A 51 7.11 6.89 1.16
N ARG A 52 6.81 6.55 -0.10
CA ARG A 52 7.58 5.59 -0.90
C ARG A 52 8.32 6.30 -2.02
N PHE A 53 9.59 5.99 -2.18
CA PHE A 53 10.43 6.55 -3.25
C PHE A 53 11.43 5.51 -3.73
N SER A 54 12.13 5.80 -4.82
CA SER A 54 13.14 4.90 -5.40
C SER A 54 14.34 5.69 -5.89
N LEU A 55 15.53 5.12 -5.71
CA LEU A 55 16.79 5.65 -6.23
C LEU A 55 17.59 4.47 -6.80
N ASP A 56 18.09 4.61 -8.03
CA ASP A 56 18.88 3.58 -8.72
C ASP A 56 18.23 2.18 -8.74
N GLY A 57 16.89 2.14 -8.85
CA GLY A 57 16.11 0.90 -8.87
C GLY A 57 15.84 0.27 -7.50
N ILE A 58 16.39 0.82 -6.42
CA ILE A 58 16.12 0.37 -5.05
C ILE A 58 14.92 1.15 -4.51
N ALA A 59 13.90 0.42 -4.04
CA ALA A 59 12.71 1.01 -3.44
C ALA A 59 12.88 1.18 -1.93
N TYR A 60 12.56 2.38 -1.45
CA TYR A 60 12.60 2.75 -0.04
C TYR A 60 11.21 3.15 0.45
N GLN A 61 10.97 2.93 1.74
CA GLN A 61 9.80 3.40 2.46
C GLN A 61 10.26 4.08 3.75
N ILE A 62 9.66 5.23 4.05
CA ILE A 62 9.93 5.98 5.28
C ILE A 62 8.62 6.52 5.84
N GLU A 63 8.53 6.59 7.16
CA GLU A 63 7.43 7.24 7.88
C GLU A 63 7.92 8.63 8.30
N LEU A 64 7.21 9.67 7.88
CA LEU A 64 7.59 11.06 8.08
C LEU A 64 6.40 11.85 8.63
N SER A 65 6.70 12.88 9.42
CA SER A 65 5.70 13.91 9.73
C SER A 65 5.29 14.65 8.44
N SER A 66 4.15 15.35 8.48
CA SER A 66 3.67 16.13 7.33
C SER A 66 4.70 17.15 6.82
N ASP A 67 5.44 17.78 7.73
CA ASP A 67 6.45 18.80 7.38
C ASP A 67 7.69 18.17 6.73
N GLU A 68 8.17 17.05 7.27
CA GLU A 68 9.31 16.30 6.70
C GLU A 68 8.96 15.69 5.34
N ALA A 69 7.74 15.16 5.19
CA ALA A 69 7.26 14.66 3.91
C ALA A 69 7.21 15.77 2.85
N CYS A 70 6.86 17.00 3.24
CA CYS A 70 6.88 18.17 2.35
C CYS A 70 8.32 18.52 1.92
N GLN A 71 9.27 18.55 2.86
CA GLN A 71 10.70 18.77 2.58
C GLN A 71 11.26 17.74 1.59
N LEU A 72 10.95 16.45 1.82
CA LEU A 72 11.39 15.37 0.91
C LEU A 72 10.87 15.61 -0.51
N ARG A 73 9.57 15.91 -0.66
CA ARG A 73 8.94 16.17 -1.97
C ARG A 73 9.53 17.40 -2.66
N GLU A 74 9.91 18.43 -1.92
CA GLU A 74 10.52 19.64 -2.47
C GLU A 74 11.89 19.35 -3.10
N VAL A 75 12.75 18.57 -2.44
CA VAL A 75 14.04 18.13 -2.98
C VAL A 75 13.86 17.34 -4.29
N PHE A 76 12.92 16.41 -4.32
CA PHE A 76 12.60 15.67 -5.55
C PHE A 76 12.01 16.58 -6.64
N SER A 77 11.24 17.61 -6.28
CA SER A 77 10.60 18.51 -7.24
C SER A 77 11.59 19.23 -8.15
N HIS A 78 12.79 19.57 -7.63
CA HIS A 78 13.85 20.20 -8.41
C HIS A 78 14.24 19.36 -9.62
N TRP A 79 14.45 18.06 -9.40
CA TRP A 79 14.85 17.11 -10.43
C TRP A 79 13.66 16.64 -11.28
N ALA A 80 12.50 16.40 -10.66
CA ALA A 80 11.30 15.92 -11.33
C ALA A 80 10.81 16.88 -12.44
N LYS A 81 10.99 18.19 -12.29
CA LYS A 81 10.65 19.19 -13.33
C LYS A 81 11.47 19.04 -14.62
N ARG A 82 12.68 18.47 -14.52
CA ARG A 82 13.60 18.25 -15.65
C ARG A 82 13.57 16.81 -16.16
N ALA A 83 12.90 15.91 -15.46
CA ALA A 83 12.81 14.51 -15.79
C ALA A 83 11.52 14.20 -16.57
N SER A 84 11.58 13.18 -17.42
CA SER A 84 10.38 12.60 -18.03
C SER A 84 9.88 11.45 -17.17
N ARG A 85 8.55 11.29 -17.06
CA ARG A 85 7.97 10.16 -16.35
C ARG A 85 8.23 8.88 -17.14
N VAL A 86 9.05 8.00 -16.59
CA VAL A 86 9.23 6.63 -17.11
C VAL A 86 8.19 5.73 -16.45
N ARG A 87 7.58 4.84 -17.24
CA ARG A 87 6.76 3.77 -16.66
C ARG A 87 7.72 2.81 -15.98
N LEU A 88 7.68 2.75 -14.65
CA LEU A 88 8.46 1.73 -13.93
C LEU A 88 7.97 0.37 -14.41
N GLU A 89 8.84 -0.38 -15.08
CA GLU A 89 8.60 -1.79 -15.36
C GLU A 89 8.60 -2.48 -14.02
N THR A 90 7.41 -2.64 -13.42
CA THR A 90 7.26 -3.52 -12.27
C THR A 90 7.82 -4.86 -12.72
N PRO A 91 8.88 -5.40 -12.09
CA PRO A 91 9.38 -6.72 -12.45
C PRO A 91 8.16 -7.64 -12.43
N PRO A 92 7.99 -8.51 -13.46
CA PRO A 92 6.83 -9.38 -13.53
C PRO A 92 6.75 -10.05 -12.17
N ARG A 93 5.65 -9.78 -11.46
CA ARG A 93 5.45 -10.34 -10.13
C ARG A 93 5.60 -11.84 -10.34
N GLY A 94 6.72 -12.40 -9.89
CA GLY A 94 7.01 -13.82 -10.02
C GLY A 94 5.78 -14.58 -9.54
N PRO A 95 5.46 -15.75 -10.13
CA PRO A 95 4.19 -16.42 -9.93
C PRO A 95 3.89 -16.40 -8.44
N GLN A 96 2.91 -15.58 -8.06
CA GLN A 96 2.51 -15.47 -6.69
C GLN A 96 2.17 -16.90 -6.30
N LEU A 97 2.85 -17.47 -5.30
CA LEU A 97 2.47 -18.73 -4.67
C LEU A 97 1.10 -18.49 -4.01
N ARG A 98 0.09 -18.29 -4.84
CA ARG A 98 -1.31 -18.43 -4.51
C ARG A 98 -1.36 -19.92 -4.17
N GLY A 99 -1.55 -20.24 -2.89
CA GLY A 99 -1.98 -21.58 -2.52
C GLY A 99 -3.05 -22.03 -3.51
N ALA A 100 -3.00 -23.30 -3.91
CA ALA A 100 -3.82 -23.83 -4.99
C ALA A 100 -5.22 -23.24 -4.90
N SER A 101 -5.68 -22.59 -5.98
CA SER A 101 -7.04 -22.05 -6.01
C SER A 101 -8.01 -23.16 -5.57
N ARG A 102 -9.09 -22.81 -4.88
CA ARG A 102 -10.10 -23.79 -4.44
C ARG A 102 -10.49 -24.77 -5.55
N ALA A 103 -10.56 -24.28 -6.80
CA ALA A 103 -10.79 -25.09 -7.98
C ALA A 103 -9.67 -26.11 -8.29
N GLN A 104 -8.40 -25.76 -8.10
CA GLN A 104 -7.27 -26.70 -8.25
C GLN A 104 -7.28 -27.77 -7.16
N GLN A 105 -7.63 -27.41 -5.91
CA GLN A 105 -7.74 -28.38 -4.81
C GLN A 105 -8.84 -29.40 -5.08
N ILE A 106 -10.05 -28.94 -5.44
CA ILE A 106 -11.17 -29.81 -5.79
C ILE A 106 -10.82 -30.73 -6.97
N ARG A 107 -10.11 -30.23 -7.99
CA ARG A 107 -9.65 -31.08 -9.11
C ARG A 107 -8.60 -32.11 -8.70
N GLY A 108 -7.68 -31.74 -7.80
CA GLY A 108 -6.68 -32.66 -7.28
C GLY A 108 -7.34 -33.80 -6.50
N TRP A 109 -8.23 -33.46 -5.58
CA TRP A 109 -9.04 -34.44 -4.85
C TRP A 109 -9.88 -35.30 -5.80
N ALA A 110 -10.52 -34.69 -6.80
CA ALA A 110 -11.34 -35.42 -7.75
C ALA A 110 -10.54 -36.48 -8.54
N LYS A 111 -9.33 -36.14 -8.99
CA LYS A 111 -8.44 -37.07 -9.68
C LYS A 111 -8.01 -38.23 -8.78
N VAL A 112 -7.67 -37.96 -7.52
CA VAL A 112 -7.30 -38.98 -6.54
C VAL A 112 -8.46 -39.94 -6.25
N ASN A 113 -9.68 -39.41 -6.23
CA ASN A 113 -10.92 -40.18 -6.01
C ASN A 113 -11.51 -40.77 -7.31
N GLY A 114 -10.80 -40.70 -8.44
CA GLY A 114 -11.22 -41.33 -9.70
C GLY A 114 -12.34 -40.62 -10.47
N TYR A 115 -12.69 -39.38 -10.13
CA TYR A 115 -13.69 -38.61 -10.86
C TYR A 115 -13.11 -38.02 -12.16
N SER A 116 -13.81 -38.28 -13.28
CA SER A 116 -13.47 -37.71 -14.59
C SER A 116 -14.04 -36.31 -14.73
N ILE A 117 -13.16 -35.31 -14.80
CA ILE A 117 -13.52 -33.90 -15.00
C ILE A 117 -12.61 -33.23 -16.02
N PRO A 118 -13.12 -32.21 -16.74
CA PRO A 118 -12.29 -31.43 -17.65
C PRO A 118 -11.11 -30.79 -16.89
N SER A 119 -9.99 -30.58 -17.58
CA SER A 119 -8.78 -30.00 -16.98
C SER A 119 -8.89 -28.50 -16.70
N ARG A 120 -9.85 -27.81 -17.35
CA ARG A 120 -10.17 -26.38 -17.20
C ARG A 120 -11.68 -26.17 -17.13
N GLY A 121 -12.14 -24.94 -16.87
CA GLY A 121 -13.57 -24.56 -16.92
C GLY A 121 -14.31 -24.64 -15.58
N ARG A 122 -15.65 -24.55 -15.59
CA ARG A 122 -16.49 -24.63 -14.38
C ARG A 122 -16.39 -26.03 -13.75
N ILE A 123 -16.38 -26.10 -12.42
CA ILE A 123 -16.47 -27.36 -11.68
C ILE A 123 -17.96 -27.65 -11.45
N PRO A 124 -18.45 -28.87 -11.71
CA PRO A 124 -19.84 -29.20 -11.47
C PRO A 124 -20.15 -29.18 -9.97
N ASP A 125 -21.33 -28.68 -9.61
CA ASP A 125 -21.70 -28.40 -8.21
C ASP A 125 -21.69 -29.66 -7.33
N TRP A 126 -22.09 -30.81 -7.88
CA TRP A 126 -22.07 -32.10 -7.17
C TRP A 126 -20.66 -32.48 -6.69
N LEU A 127 -19.61 -32.10 -7.42
CA LEU A 127 -18.23 -32.40 -7.07
C LEU A 127 -17.71 -31.46 -5.98
N VAL A 128 -18.19 -30.21 -5.97
CA VAL A 128 -17.90 -29.25 -4.90
C VAL A 128 -18.48 -29.76 -3.58
N MET A 129 -19.74 -30.21 -3.60
CA MET A 129 -20.39 -30.79 -2.43
C MET A 129 -19.69 -32.07 -1.93
N ALA A 130 -19.30 -32.96 -2.84
CA ALA A 130 -18.59 -34.18 -2.47
C ALA A 130 -17.22 -33.89 -1.82
N TYR A 131 -16.51 -32.88 -2.33
CA TYR A 131 -15.27 -32.39 -1.73
C TYR A 131 -15.50 -31.81 -0.33
N GLU A 132 -16.49 -30.94 -0.16
CA GLU A 132 -16.85 -30.34 1.14
C GLU A 132 -17.20 -31.42 2.18
N ASN A 133 -18.00 -32.41 1.80
CA ASN A 133 -18.36 -33.52 2.68
C ASN A 133 -17.13 -34.34 3.11
N SER A 134 -16.19 -34.60 2.19
CA SER A 134 -14.95 -35.32 2.52
C SER A 134 -14.07 -34.55 3.52
N MET A 135 -14.04 -33.22 3.41
CA MET A 135 -13.28 -32.35 4.33
C MET A 135 -13.94 -32.27 5.71
N GLN A 136 -15.27 -32.29 5.77
CA GLN A 136 -16.02 -32.32 7.03
C GLN A 136 -15.78 -33.64 7.79
N SER A 137 -15.81 -34.78 7.10
CA SER A 137 -15.56 -36.10 7.71
C SER A 137 -14.13 -36.29 8.25
N SER A 138 -13.19 -35.45 7.84
CA SER A 138 -11.80 -35.48 8.33
C SER A 138 -11.60 -34.59 9.58
N SER A 139 -12.62 -33.81 9.94
CA SER A 139 -12.57 -32.85 11.05
C SER A 139 -13.30 -33.35 12.31
N GLU A 140 -13.71 -34.61 12.31
CA GLU A 140 -14.42 -35.29 13.40
C GLU A 140 -13.61 -36.47 13.95
#